data_AF-A0A961UZE4-F1
#
_entry.id   AF-A0A961UZE4-F1
#
_cell.length_a   1.000
_cell.length_b   1.000
_cell.length_c   1.000
_cell.angle_alpha   90.00
_cell.angle_beta   90.00
_cell.angle_gamma   90.00
#
_symmetry.space_group_name_H-M   'P 1'
#
loop_
_entity.id
_entity.type
_entity.pdbx_description
1 polymer ?
#
loop_
_entity_poly.entity_id
_entity_poly.type
_entity_poly.pdbx_seq_one_letter_code
_entity_poly.pdbx_strand_id
1 'polypeptide(L)'
;MKFRDEYRDPEAARGYAEAIARITTRPWTLMEVCGGQTHAIVRYGIDELLPEGVTLVHGPGCPVCVTPAEYIDKAIEIAGRPGTTLCSFGDMLRVAGTKGDLFGAKSRGGDIRVVYSPLDALRVARENPEREVVFFAVGFETTAPANAMAAYQAKREGLANFSMLVSHVLVPPAMRTILDGPTNRIQG
;
A
#
# COMPACT_ATOMS: atom_id res chain seq x y z
N MET A 1 12.82 1.73 21.01
CA MET A 1 12.27 0.45 20.52
C MET A 1 13.43 -0.54 20.53
N LYS A 2 13.29 -1.68 21.20
CA LYS A 2 14.32 -2.73 21.24
C LYS A 2 14.71 -3.07 19.79
N PHE A 3 16.00 -3.29 19.52
CA PHE A 3 16.58 -3.56 18.18
C PHE A 3 16.70 -2.39 17.20
N ARG A 4 16.27 -1.17 17.54
CA ARG A 4 16.35 -0.05 16.60
C ARG A 4 17.78 0.47 16.41
N ASP A 5 18.57 0.47 17.47
CA ASP A 5 19.96 0.98 17.43
C ASP A 5 20.92 -0.14 16.99
N GLU A 6 20.65 -1.39 17.39
CA GLU A 6 21.42 -2.58 16.97
C GLU A 6 21.40 -2.82 15.45
N TYR A 7 20.27 -2.56 14.78
CA TYR A 7 20.15 -2.70 13.32
C TYR A 7 20.43 -1.40 12.55
N ARG A 8 20.77 -0.30 13.24
CA ARG A 8 21.14 0.99 12.63
C ARG A 8 22.58 1.34 12.94
N ASP A 9 23.46 0.39 12.67
CA ASP A 9 24.90 0.50 12.88
C ASP A 9 25.62 0.76 11.53
N PRO A 10 26.26 1.93 11.35
CA PRO A 10 27.01 2.23 10.13
C PRO A 10 28.25 1.35 9.95
N GLU A 11 28.89 0.88 11.02
CA GLU A 11 30.05 -0.02 10.92
C GLU A 11 29.63 -1.38 10.40
N ALA A 12 28.56 -1.95 10.96
CA ALA A 12 27.97 -3.19 10.45
C ALA A 12 27.54 -3.05 8.98
N ALA A 13 26.88 -1.95 8.61
CA ALA A 13 26.44 -1.71 7.23
C ALA A 13 27.61 -1.69 6.24
N ARG A 14 28.72 -1.01 6.57
CA ARG A 14 29.95 -1.02 5.74
C ARG A 14 30.56 -2.42 5.66
N GLY A 15 30.63 -3.13 6.79
CA GLY A 15 31.12 -4.50 6.83
C GLY A 15 30.32 -5.44 5.91
N TYR A 16 28.99 -5.29 5.87
CA TYR A 16 28.14 -6.04 4.94
C TYR A 16 28.36 -5.64 3.49
N ALA A 17 28.51 -4.35 3.18
CA ALA A 17 28.78 -3.89 1.82
C ALA A 17 30.10 -4.45 1.28
N GLU A 18 31.16 -4.44 2.08
CA GLU A 18 32.44 -5.04 1.72
C GLU A 18 32.33 -6.56 1.56
N ALA A 19 31.56 -7.24 2.43
CA ALA A 19 31.32 -8.67 2.32
C ALA A 19 30.57 -9.00 1.01
N ILE A 20 29.55 -8.23 0.67
CA ILE A 20 28.79 -8.35 -0.58
C ILE A 20 29.73 -8.14 -1.77
N ALA A 21 30.57 -7.10 -1.75
CA ALA A 21 31.56 -6.86 -2.80
C ALA A 21 32.51 -8.04 -2.99
N ARG A 22 33.02 -8.65 -1.91
CA ARG A 22 33.92 -9.82 -1.98
C ARG A 22 33.27 -11.07 -2.59
N ILE A 23 31.97 -11.29 -2.36
CA ILE A 23 31.26 -12.48 -2.86
C ILE A 23 30.59 -12.26 -4.21
N THR A 24 30.55 -11.03 -4.72
CA THR A 24 29.89 -10.72 -6.00
C THR A 24 30.77 -11.16 -7.15
N THR A 25 30.43 -12.31 -7.75
CA THR A 25 31.21 -12.93 -8.84
C THR A 25 30.69 -12.64 -10.25
N ARG A 26 29.50 -12.03 -10.36
CA ARG A 26 28.82 -11.70 -11.61
C ARG A 26 27.82 -10.55 -11.38
N PRO A 27 27.31 -9.90 -12.44
CA PRO A 27 26.20 -8.96 -12.32
C PRO A 27 24.94 -9.63 -11.76
N TRP A 28 24.31 -8.98 -10.77
CA TRP A 28 23.06 -9.34 -10.14
C TRP A 28 22.02 -8.24 -10.29
N THR A 29 20.77 -8.62 -10.54
CA THR A 29 19.60 -7.76 -10.52
C THR A 29 18.63 -8.32 -9.49
N LEU A 30 18.46 -7.59 -8.38
CA LEU A 30 17.64 -8.00 -7.23
C LEU A 30 16.41 -7.11 -7.14
N MET A 31 15.24 -7.68 -6.92
CA MET A 31 13.99 -6.91 -6.83
C MET A 31 13.39 -6.97 -5.45
N GLU A 32 13.11 -5.80 -4.88
CA GLU A 32 12.26 -5.68 -3.70
C GLU A 32 10.82 -5.35 -4.08
N VAL A 33 9.87 -5.70 -3.20
CA VAL A 33 8.43 -5.46 -3.41
C VAL A 33 7.74 -4.92 -2.17
N CYS A 34 8.41 -4.00 -1.49
CA CYS A 34 7.88 -3.33 -0.31
C CYS A 34 8.30 -1.87 -0.33
N GLY A 35 7.34 -0.94 -0.40
CA GLY A 35 7.63 0.49 -0.36
C GLY A 35 8.46 0.93 0.88
N GLY A 36 8.39 0.19 1.98
CA GLY A 36 9.27 0.40 3.14
C GLY A 36 10.74 0.04 2.89
N GLN A 37 11.00 -1.01 2.10
CA GLN A 37 12.34 -1.36 1.63
C GLN A 37 12.84 -0.33 0.61
N THR A 38 12.01 0.04 -0.38
CA THR A 38 12.32 1.15 -1.30
C THR A 38 12.71 2.41 -0.54
N HIS A 39 11.92 2.80 0.46
CA HIS A 39 12.20 3.98 1.27
C HIS A 39 13.53 3.86 2.02
N ALA A 40 13.82 2.70 2.61
CA ALA A 40 15.08 2.48 3.31
C ALA A 40 16.28 2.52 2.36
N ILE A 41 16.18 1.88 1.19
CA ILE A 41 17.24 1.86 0.16
C ILE A 41 17.61 3.30 -0.22
N VAL A 42 16.62 4.08 -0.65
CA VAL A 42 16.83 5.45 -1.12
C VAL A 42 17.26 6.38 0.02
N ARG A 43 16.63 6.27 1.20
CA ARG A 43 16.94 7.13 2.34
C ARG A 43 18.37 6.96 2.86
N TYR A 44 18.88 5.74 2.80
CA TYR A 44 20.20 5.41 3.34
C TYR A 44 21.26 5.22 2.24
N GLY A 45 20.93 5.45 0.97
CA GLY A 45 21.85 5.29 -0.16
C GLY A 45 22.40 3.87 -0.27
N ILE A 46 21.58 2.86 0.02
CA ILE A 46 22.03 1.46 0.01
C ILE A 46 22.46 1.03 -1.40
N ASP A 47 21.78 1.54 -2.41
CA ASP A 47 22.12 1.34 -3.82
C ASP A 47 23.50 1.92 -4.18
N GLU A 48 23.88 3.06 -3.60
CA GLU A 48 25.23 3.65 -3.77
C GLU A 48 26.31 2.91 -2.98
N LEU A 49 25.93 2.23 -1.88
CA LEU A 49 26.85 1.48 -1.02
C LEU A 49 27.20 0.10 -1.60
N LEU A 50 26.33 -0.47 -2.44
CA LEU A 50 26.53 -1.78 -3.06
C LEU A 50 27.57 -1.71 -4.21
N PRO A 51 28.27 -2.81 -4.50
CA PRO A 51 29.21 -2.85 -5.63
C PRO A 51 28.48 -2.68 -6.96
N GLU A 52 29.15 -2.12 -7.99
CA GLU A 52 28.58 -1.89 -9.34
C GLU A 52 27.96 -3.14 -9.98
N GLY A 53 28.42 -4.33 -9.58
CA GLY A 53 27.87 -5.61 -10.00
C GLY A 53 26.48 -5.94 -9.43
N VAL A 54 25.89 -5.11 -8.57
CA VAL A 54 24.56 -5.35 -7.98
C VAL A 54 23.62 -4.20 -8.33
N THR A 55 22.58 -4.51 -9.07
CA THR A 55 21.49 -3.59 -9.39
C THR A 55 20.27 -3.91 -8.54
N LEU A 56 19.72 -2.90 -7.87
CA LEU A 56 18.43 -3.00 -7.17
C LEU A 56 17.30 -2.51 -8.08
N VAL A 57 16.20 -3.27 -8.13
CA VAL A 57 14.99 -2.94 -8.88
C VAL A 57 13.83 -2.79 -7.89
N HIS A 58 13.03 -1.74 -8.09
CA HIS A 58 11.84 -1.48 -7.29
C HIS A 58 10.63 -2.09 -7.98
N GLY A 59 10.11 -3.19 -7.42
CA GLY A 59 8.93 -3.85 -7.94
C GLY A 59 7.61 -3.20 -7.48
N PRO A 60 6.45 -3.83 -7.75
CA PRO A 60 5.13 -3.30 -7.43
C PRO A 60 4.79 -3.41 -5.93
N GLY A 61 5.59 -2.80 -5.06
CA GLY A 61 5.49 -2.87 -3.59
C GLY A 61 4.57 -1.86 -2.91
N CYS A 62 3.76 -1.13 -3.69
CA CYS A 62 2.87 -0.07 -3.21
C CYS A 62 1.41 -0.41 -3.58
N PRO A 63 0.56 -0.82 -2.63
CA PRO A 63 -0.81 -1.23 -2.95
C PRO A 63 -1.67 -0.08 -3.48
N VAL A 64 -1.43 1.14 -2.99
CA VAL A 64 -2.04 2.38 -3.46
C VAL A 64 -1.74 2.60 -4.94
N CYS A 65 -0.48 2.46 -5.32
CA CYS A 65 0.03 2.73 -6.67
C CYS A 65 -0.47 1.71 -7.70
N VAL A 66 -0.76 0.48 -7.27
CA VAL A 66 -1.26 -0.60 -8.15
C VAL A 66 -2.78 -0.77 -8.05
N THR A 67 -3.47 0.12 -7.35
CA THR A 67 -4.94 0.09 -7.29
C THR A 67 -5.50 0.39 -8.69
N PRO A 68 -6.36 -0.48 -9.26
CA PRO A 68 -6.91 -0.26 -10.60
C PRO A 68 -7.73 1.04 -10.65
N ALA A 69 -7.56 1.81 -11.73
CA ALA A 69 -8.29 3.07 -11.94
C ALA A 69 -9.82 2.90 -11.83
N GLU A 70 -10.35 1.74 -12.24
CA GLU A 70 -11.77 1.39 -12.10
C GLU A 70 -12.26 1.46 -10.64
N TYR A 71 -11.44 1.04 -9.67
CA TYR A 71 -11.81 1.10 -8.26
C TYR A 71 -11.74 2.53 -7.72
N ILE A 72 -10.82 3.36 -8.22
CA ILE A 72 -10.78 4.78 -7.91
C ILE A 72 -12.03 5.48 -8.45
N ASP A 73 -12.42 5.18 -9.68
CA ASP A 73 -13.62 5.73 -10.31
C ASP A 73 -14.90 5.33 -9.53
N LYS A 74 -15.00 4.06 -9.10
CA LYS A 74 -16.08 3.60 -8.19
C LYS A 74 -16.09 4.36 -6.87
N ALA A 75 -14.93 4.57 -6.25
CA ALA A 75 -14.83 5.31 -5.00
C ALA A 75 -15.25 6.78 -5.17
N ILE A 76 -14.86 7.43 -6.28
CA ILE A 76 -15.30 8.79 -6.63
C ILE A 76 -16.82 8.85 -6.80
N GLU A 77 -17.41 7.87 -7.48
CA GLU A 77 -18.86 7.80 -7.66
C GLU A 77 -19.57 7.64 -6.31
N ILE A 78 -19.11 6.74 -5.46
CA ILE A 78 -19.65 6.49 -4.11
C ILE A 78 -19.58 7.77 -3.26
N ALA A 79 -18.44 8.47 -3.27
CA ALA A 79 -18.28 9.72 -2.54
C ALA A 79 -19.24 10.85 -3.00
N GLY A 80 -19.69 10.80 -4.26
CA GLY A 80 -20.64 11.76 -4.82
C GLY A 80 -22.11 11.45 -4.53
N ARG A 81 -22.43 10.29 -3.94
CA ARG A 81 -23.82 9.90 -3.67
C ARG A 81 -24.38 10.64 -2.45
N PRO A 82 -25.61 11.20 -2.53
CA PRO A 82 -26.27 11.78 -1.37
C PRO A 82 -26.40 10.77 -0.22
N GLY A 83 -26.21 11.24 1.01
CA GLY A 83 -26.32 10.38 2.21
C GLY A 83 -25.18 9.36 2.38
N THR A 84 -24.12 9.43 1.58
CA THR A 84 -22.97 8.53 1.68
C THR A 84 -21.76 9.26 2.28
N THR A 85 -20.94 8.54 3.03
CA THR A 85 -19.62 8.98 3.52
C THR A 85 -18.59 7.94 3.10
N LEU A 86 -17.62 8.34 2.27
CA LEU A 86 -16.51 7.48 1.89
C LEU A 86 -15.36 7.65 2.89
N CYS A 87 -14.94 6.56 3.51
CA CYS A 87 -13.72 6.50 4.32
C CYS A 87 -12.55 5.95 3.49
N SER A 88 -11.42 6.63 3.48
CA SER A 88 -10.22 6.21 2.74
C SER A 88 -8.94 6.58 3.48
N PHE A 89 -7.84 5.89 3.20
CA PHE A 89 -6.52 6.33 3.62
C PHE A 89 -6.12 7.64 2.92
N GLY A 90 -5.26 8.43 3.57
CA GLY A 90 -4.89 9.77 3.12
C GLY A 90 -4.09 9.81 1.81
N ASP A 91 -3.25 8.80 1.59
CA ASP A 91 -2.46 8.61 0.38
C ASP A 91 -3.32 8.33 -0.87
N MET A 92 -4.44 7.63 -0.69
CA MET A 92 -5.41 7.37 -1.76
C MET A 92 -6.06 8.63 -2.32
N LEU A 93 -6.07 9.76 -1.60
CA LEU A 93 -6.82 10.94 -2.02
C LEU A 93 -6.36 11.51 -3.36
N ARG A 94 -5.08 11.35 -3.70
CA ARG A 94 -4.46 11.91 -4.91
C ARG A 94 -4.19 10.86 -5.99
N VAL A 95 -4.65 9.62 -5.80
CA VAL A 95 -4.51 8.58 -6.83
C VAL A 95 -5.48 8.89 -7.95
N ALA A 96 -4.96 8.97 -9.17
CA ALA A 96 -5.76 9.26 -10.35
C ALA A 96 -6.57 8.04 -10.78
N GLY A 97 -7.89 8.23 -10.90
CA GLY A 97 -8.76 7.39 -11.70
C GLY A 97 -8.82 7.90 -13.14
N THR A 98 -9.82 7.47 -13.91
CA THR A 98 -10.00 7.88 -15.31
C THR A 98 -10.50 9.32 -15.42
N LYS A 99 -11.33 9.77 -14.46
CA LYS A 99 -12.03 11.07 -14.52
C LYS A 99 -11.63 12.06 -13.42
N GLY A 100 -10.59 11.74 -12.65
CA GLY A 100 -10.09 12.58 -11.56
C GLY A 100 -9.64 11.74 -10.37
N ASP A 101 -9.59 12.36 -9.19
CA ASP A 101 -9.17 11.74 -7.93
C ASP A 101 -10.19 12.02 -6.81
N LEU A 102 -9.99 11.37 -5.66
CA LEU A 102 -10.85 11.55 -4.48
C LEU A 102 -10.71 12.94 -3.88
N PHE A 103 -9.53 13.56 -3.97
CA PHE A 103 -9.32 14.93 -3.52
C PHE A 103 -10.25 15.91 -4.27
N GLY A 104 -10.30 15.81 -5.59
CA GLY A 104 -11.20 16.57 -6.44
C GLY A 104 -12.67 16.24 -6.16
N ALA A 105 -13.01 14.97 -5.91
CA ALA A 105 -14.37 14.59 -5.51
C ALA A 105 -14.79 15.25 -4.19
N LYS A 106 -13.89 15.31 -3.21
CA LYS A 106 -14.09 16.02 -1.94
C LYS A 106 -14.29 17.51 -2.16
N SER A 107 -13.49 18.14 -3.03
CA SER A 107 -13.63 19.56 -3.38
C SER A 107 -14.97 19.88 -4.08
N ARG A 108 -15.59 18.90 -4.74
CA ARG A 108 -16.93 19.03 -5.34
C ARG A 108 -18.08 18.77 -4.35
N GLY A 109 -17.78 18.59 -3.07
CA GLY A 109 -18.78 18.39 -2.01
C GLY A 109 -19.04 16.94 -1.64
N GLY A 110 -18.27 15.98 -2.17
CA GLY A 110 -18.33 14.59 -1.71
C GLY A 110 -17.86 14.47 -0.26
N ASP A 111 -18.58 13.72 0.57
CA ASP A 111 -18.19 13.48 1.96
C ASP A 111 -17.14 12.38 2.03
N ILE A 112 -15.87 12.79 2.10
CA ILE A 112 -14.71 11.90 2.19
C ILE A 112 -13.96 12.15 3.49
N ARG A 113 -13.89 11.12 4.33
CA ARG A 113 -13.19 11.13 5.62
C ARG A 113 -11.89 10.32 5.53
N VAL A 114 -10.79 10.96 5.93
CA VAL A 114 -9.49 10.29 6.02
C VAL A 114 -9.45 9.47 7.30
N VAL A 115 -9.09 8.20 7.18
CA VAL A 115 -8.94 7.26 8.29
C VAL A 115 -7.52 6.72 8.35
N TYR A 116 -7.08 6.31 9.54
CA TYR A 116 -5.77 5.69 9.75
C TYR A 116 -5.87 4.18 9.93
N SER A 117 -7.07 3.69 10.23
CA SER A 117 -7.37 2.27 10.34
C SER A 117 -8.78 1.96 9.80
N PRO A 118 -9.03 0.71 9.39
CA PRO A 118 -10.39 0.25 9.04
C PRO A 118 -11.39 0.41 10.20
N LEU A 119 -10.92 0.35 11.46
CA LEU A 119 -11.76 0.50 12.65
C LEU A 119 -12.24 1.93 12.85
N ASP A 120 -11.51 2.93 12.36
CA ASP A 120 -11.97 4.32 12.37
C ASP A 120 -13.22 4.50 11.48
N ALA A 121 -13.32 3.76 10.37
CA ALA A 121 -14.50 3.79 9.52
C ALA A 121 -15.74 3.20 10.23
N LEU A 122 -15.56 2.19 11.08
CA LEU A 122 -16.65 1.70 11.95
C LEU A 122 -17.10 2.76 12.96
N ARG A 123 -16.17 3.51 13.52
CA ARG A 123 -16.51 4.64 14.41
C ARG A 123 -17.34 5.68 13.67
N VAL A 124 -16.95 6.03 12.44
CA VAL A 124 -17.74 6.91 11.57
C VAL A 124 -19.16 6.36 11.34
N ALA A 125 -19.29 5.06 11.07
CA ALA A 125 -20.61 4.41 10.89
C ALA A 125 -21.49 4.49 12.16
N ARG A 126 -20.92 4.25 13.35
CA ARG A 126 -21.64 4.37 14.63
C ARG A 126 -22.11 5.80 14.92
N GLU A 127 -21.28 6.78 14.58
CA GLU A 127 -21.55 8.19 14.83
C GLU A 127 -22.53 8.81 13.82
N ASN A 128 -22.81 8.14 12.69
CA ASN A 128 -23.64 8.67 11.59
C ASN A 128 -24.62 7.57 11.09
N PRO A 129 -25.54 7.08 11.94
CA PRO A 129 -26.43 5.94 11.61
C PRO A 129 -27.37 6.20 10.43
N GLU A 130 -27.62 7.47 10.10
CA GLU A 130 -28.46 7.91 8.99
C GLU A 130 -27.74 7.93 7.63
N ARG A 131 -26.42 7.69 7.62
CA ARG A 131 -25.58 7.71 6.41
C ARG A 131 -25.02 6.33 6.09
N GLU A 132 -24.91 6.04 4.81
CA GLU A 132 -24.15 4.89 4.31
C GLU A 132 -22.66 5.21 4.40
N VAL A 133 -21.92 4.43 5.19
CA VAL A 133 -20.48 4.58 5.37
C VAL A 133 -19.75 3.49 4.60
N VAL A 134 -19.01 3.89 3.57
CA VAL A 134 -18.26 2.97 2.72
C VAL A 134 -16.77 3.13 3.00
N PHE A 135 -16.11 2.06 3.44
CA PHE A 135 -14.65 2.04 3.56
C PHE A 135 -13.99 1.54 2.29
N PHE A 136 -13.07 2.33 1.71
CA PHE A 136 -12.26 1.92 0.57
C PHE A 136 -11.07 1.08 1.01
N ALA A 137 -11.26 -0.23 0.98
CA ALA A 137 -10.33 -1.23 1.47
C ALA A 137 -9.27 -1.58 0.41
N VAL A 138 -8.21 -0.78 0.37
CA VAL A 138 -7.00 -1.01 -0.45
C VAL A 138 -5.91 -1.63 0.41
N GLY A 139 -5.11 -2.52 -0.18
CA GLY A 139 -3.89 -3.00 0.45
C GLY A 139 -3.48 -4.41 0.05
N PHE A 140 -2.31 -4.83 0.53
CA PHE A 140 -1.78 -6.18 0.38
C PHE A 140 -2.16 -7.08 1.55
N GLU A 141 -1.57 -8.28 1.61
CA GLU A 141 -1.81 -9.30 2.63
C GLU A 141 -1.64 -8.77 4.05
N THR A 142 -0.73 -7.82 4.28
CA THR A 142 -0.49 -7.21 5.60
C THR A 142 -1.66 -6.37 6.11
N THR A 143 -2.46 -5.81 5.20
CA THR A 143 -3.63 -4.99 5.53
C THR A 143 -4.93 -5.79 5.58
N ALA A 144 -4.97 -6.94 4.89
CA ALA A 144 -6.16 -7.78 4.78
C ALA A 144 -6.72 -8.21 6.16
N PRO A 145 -5.91 -8.57 7.18
CA PRO A 145 -6.42 -8.90 8.51
C PRO A 145 -7.17 -7.75 9.19
N ALA A 146 -6.66 -6.51 9.11
CA ALA A 146 -7.31 -5.35 9.71
C ALA A 146 -8.62 -5.01 8.98
N ASN A 147 -8.64 -5.13 7.65
CA ASN A 147 -9.84 -4.93 6.83
C ASN A 147 -10.90 -6.01 7.15
N ALA A 148 -10.50 -7.28 7.24
CA ALA A 148 -11.37 -8.38 7.63
C ALA A 148 -11.91 -8.21 9.06
N MET A 149 -11.10 -7.70 9.98
CA MET A 149 -11.53 -7.38 11.35
C MET A 149 -12.63 -6.30 11.34
N ALA A 150 -12.54 -5.30 10.48
CA ALA A 150 -13.61 -4.29 10.37
C ALA A 150 -14.93 -4.90 9.89
N ALA A 151 -14.90 -5.74 8.85
CA ALA A 151 -16.09 -6.46 8.38
C ALA A 151 -16.67 -7.38 9.48
N TYR A 152 -15.81 -8.10 10.19
CA TYR A 152 -16.20 -8.97 11.28
C TYR A 152 -16.88 -8.19 12.42
N GLN A 153 -16.30 -7.07 12.85
CA GLN A 153 -16.87 -6.24 13.91
C GLN A 153 -18.18 -5.57 13.49
N ALA A 154 -18.26 -5.04 12.27
CA ALA A 154 -19.50 -4.48 11.73
C ALA A 154 -20.66 -5.49 11.78
N LYS A 155 -20.40 -6.73 11.35
CA LYS A 155 -21.37 -7.83 11.42
C LYS A 155 -21.76 -8.15 12.87
N ARG A 156 -20.78 -8.26 13.77
CA ARG A 156 -21.01 -8.59 15.17
C ARG A 156 -21.85 -7.52 15.89
N GLU A 157 -21.68 -6.26 15.51
CA GLU A 157 -22.39 -5.12 16.10
C GLU A 157 -23.72 -4.79 15.39
N GLY A 158 -24.02 -5.44 14.26
CA GLY A 158 -25.23 -5.17 13.49
C GLY A 158 -25.22 -3.80 12.79
N LEU A 159 -24.05 -3.28 12.41
CA LEU A 159 -23.92 -2.01 11.70
C LEU A 159 -24.41 -2.16 10.25
N ALA A 160 -25.70 -1.92 10.03
CA ALA A 160 -26.35 -2.08 8.73
C ALA A 160 -25.95 -1.00 7.70
N ASN A 161 -25.37 0.11 8.16
CA ASN A 161 -24.95 1.25 7.34
C ASN A 161 -23.45 1.24 7.02
N PHE A 162 -22.76 0.10 7.19
CA PHE A 162 -21.35 -0.04 6.91
C PHE A 162 -21.11 -1.02 5.75
N SER A 163 -20.41 -0.55 4.72
CA SER A 163 -20.00 -1.37 3.58
C SER A 163 -18.53 -1.13 3.22
N MET A 164 -17.97 -2.02 2.40
CA MET A 164 -16.56 -1.97 2.00
C MET A 164 -16.44 -2.08 0.48
N LEU A 165 -15.72 -1.14 -0.14
CA LEU A 165 -15.23 -1.27 -1.51
C LEU A 165 -13.87 -1.96 -1.45
N VAL A 166 -13.80 -3.24 -1.81
CA VAL A 166 -12.60 -4.06 -1.62
C VAL A 166 -11.73 -4.08 -2.89
N SER A 167 -10.50 -3.57 -2.78
CA SER A 167 -9.48 -3.60 -3.83
C SER A 167 -8.15 -4.14 -3.27
N HIS A 168 -8.21 -5.33 -2.69
CA HIS A 168 -7.01 -6.04 -2.23
C HIS A 168 -6.26 -6.67 -3.40
N VAL A 169 -4.93 -6.66 -3.29
CA VAL A 169 -4.03 -7.25 -4.28
C VAL A 169 -3.09 -8.22 -3.57
N LEU A 170 -2.73 -9.31 -4.24
CA LEU A 170 -1.76 -10.27 -3.74
C LEU A 170 -0.40 -10.02 -4.38
N VAL A 171 0.66 -10.03 -3.57
CA VAL A 171 2.04 -9.84 -4.05
C VAL A 171 2.56 -11.07 -4.80
N PRO A 172 2.40 -12.32 -4.31
CA PRO A 172 2.97 -13.49 -4.98
C PRO A 172 2.51 -13.69 -6.43
N PRO A 173 1.22 -13.50 -6.80
CA PRO A 173 0.80 -13.57 -8.19
C PRO A 173 1.43 -12.50 -9.08
N ALA A 174 1.55 -11.26 -8.59
CA ALA A 174 2.23 -10.19 -9.32
C ALA A 174 3.70 -10.53 -9.57
N MET A 175 4.37 -11.10 -8.57
CA MET A 175 5.75 -11.58 -8.69
C MET A 175 5.90 -12.68 -9.73
N ARG A 176 5.04 -13.71 -9.71
CA ARG A 176 5.09 -14.78 -10.72
C ARG A 176 4.97 -14.23 -12.13
N THR A 177 4.01 -13.33 -12.36
CA THR A 177 3.82 -12.69 -13.67
C THR A 177 5.08 -11.96 -14.15
N ILE A 178 5.78 -11.25 -13.26
CA ILE A 178 7.04 -10.57 -13.61
C ILE A 178 8.14 -11.58 -13.91
N LEU A 179 8.28 -12.61 -13.06
CA LEU A 179 9.36 -13.59 -13.14
C LEU A 179 9.22 -14.55 -14.34
N ASP A 180 7.99 -14.86 -14.74
CA ASP A 180 7.66 -15.69 -15.90
C ASP A 180 7.78 -14.92 -17.24
N GLY A 181 8.04 -13.60 -17.19
CA GLY A 181 8.20 -12.77 -18.37
C GLY A 181 9.42 -13.19 -19.21
N PRO A 182 9.30 -13.28 -20.55
CA PRO A 182 10.38 -13.77 -21.42
C PRO A 182 11.63 -12.86 -21.43
N THR A 183 11.48 -11.61 -21.01
CA THR A 183 12.55 -10.62 -20.91
C THR A 183 12.94 -10.32 -19.46
N ASN A 184 12.48 -11.13 -18.50
CA ASN A 184 12.80 -10.95 -17.09
C ASN A 184 14.32 -11.01 -16.85
N ARG A 185 14.83 -10.04 -16.09
CA ARG A 185 16.25 -9.95 -15.68
C ARG A 185 16.45 -10.16 -14.19
N ILE A 186 15.38 -10.28 -13.41
CA ILE A 186 15.42 -10.45 -11.95
C ILE A 186 16.00 -11.82 -11.61
N GLN A 187 16.98 -11.83 -10.71
CA GLN A 187 17.74 -13.02 -10.30
C GLN A 187 17.58 -13.34 -8.81
N GLY A 188 16.88 -12.49 -8.06
CA GLY A 188 16.61 -12.62 -6.63
C GLY A 188 15.62 -11.59 -6.13
#